data_AF-A0A8T3MRZ9-F1
#
_entry.id   AF-A0A8T3MRZ9-F1
#
_cell.length_a   1.000
_cell.length_b   1.000
_cell.length_c   1.000
_cell.angle_alpha   90.00
_cell.angle_beta   90.00
_cell.angle_gamma   90.00
#
_symmetry.space_group_name_H-M   'P 1'
#
loop_
_entity.id
_entity.type
_entity.pdbx_description
1 polymer ?
#
loop_
_entity_poly.entity_id
_entity_poly.type
_entity_poly.pdbx_seq_one_letter_code
_entity_poly.pdbx_strand_id
1 'polypeptide(L)'
;MGKNVAVFVDVANIFYAAKAAGVDIDYVTLLRSASAGRDLVRAYAYTGLDPDNENQRNFHSFLARNGYKVVSKDIRKYGDGKVKANLDIELVVDMMKTARNLDIAIVVSGDGDFAPAIRAVQEMGVRCEVISFRGNTSSDLIEVADLFTDITQLAKVEKGSRSGRRVAEDDEDLSMTEVPDKQTEGTGAGRGRGRGRMPRRDAEPVAASG
;
A
#
# COMPACT_ATOMS: atom_id res chain seq x y z
N MET A 1 -23.17 -4.27 21.23
CA MET A 1 -23.16 -3.92 19.80
C MET A 1 -21.76 -4.20 19.29
N GLY A 2 -21.60 -4.83 18.13
CA GLY A 2 -20.27 -5.03 17.56
C GLY A 2 -19.68 -3.68 17.13
N LYS A 3 -18.37 -3.64 16.92
CA LYS A 3 -17.71 -2.45 16.37
C LYS A 3 -17.89 -2.45 14.86
N ASN A 4 -18.38 -1.36 14.29
CA ASN A 4 -18.53 -1.16 12.87
C ASN A 4 -17.15 -1.06 12.20
N VAL A 5 -16.87 -1.96 11.25
CA VAL A 5 -15.59 -2.03 10.57
C VAL A 5 -15.73 -1.92 9.05
N ALA A 6 -14.79 -1.22 8.41
CA ALA A 6 -14.59 -1.32 6.97
C ALA A 6 -13.16 -1.71 6.63
N VAL A 7 -13.01 -2.41 5.51
CA VAL A 7 -11.72 -2.90 4.99
C VAL A 7 -11.43 -2.23 3.64
N PHE A 8 -10.22 -1.70 3.48
CA PHE A 8 -9.77 -0.99 2.28
C PHE A 8 -8.51 -1.70 1.75
N VAL A 9 -8.67 -2.50 0.69
CA VAL A 9 -7.58 -3.34 0.16
C VAL A 9 -6.97 -2.72 -1.08
N ASP A 10 -5.70 -2.34 -0.97
CA ASP A 10 -4.86 -2.04 -2.13
C ASP A 10 -4.34 -3.36 -2.71
N VAL A 11 -5.05 -3.86 -3.72
CA VAL A 11 -4.79 -5.18 -4.30
C VAL A 11 -3.41 -5.24 -4.94
N ALA A 12 -2.98 -4.17 -5.62
CA ALA A 12 -1.71 -4.16 -6.32
C ALA A 12 -0.54 -4.22 -5.32
N ASN A 13 -0.58 -3.39 -4.27
CA ASN A 13 0.46 -3.39 -3.25
C ASN A 13 0.59 -4.75 -2.55
N ILE A 14 -0.54 -5.34 -2.15
CA ILE A 14 -0.57 -6.64 -1.46
C ILE A 14 -0.14 -7.78 -2.39
N PHE A 15 -0.53 -7.75 -3.67
CA PHE A 15 -0.10 -8.74 -4.66
C PHE A 15 1.42 -8.75 -4.84
N TYR A 16 2.04 -7.59 -5.03
CA TYR A 16 3.50 -7.53 -5.21
C TYR A 16 4.25 -7.91 -3.93
N ALA A 17 3.75 -7.51 -2.76
CA ALA A 17 4.33 -7.91 -1.48
C ALA A 17 4.24 -9.44 -1.28
N ALA A 18 3.11 -10.06 -1.64
CA ALA A 18 2.93 -11.50 -1.57
C ALA A 18 3.84 -12.26 -2.54
N LYS A 19 3.97 -11.77 -3.79
CA LYS A 19 4.88 -12.30 -4.80
C LYS A 19 6.33 -12.24 -4.32
N ALA A 20 6.76 -11.12 -3.75
CA ALA A 20 8.11 -10.96 -3.17
C ALA A 20 8.35 -11.91 -1.99
N ALA A 21 7.32 -12.20 -1.19
CA ALA A 21 7.38 -13.16 -0.10
C ALA A 21 7.21 -14.63 -0.54
N GLY A 22 6.90 -14.89 -1.82
CA GLY A 22 6.66 -16.24 -2.35
C GLY A 22 5.41 -16.91 -1.77
N VAL A 23 4.37 -16.13 -1.47
CA VAL A 23 3.11 -16.63 -0.90
C VAL A 23 1.90 -16.16 -1.70
N ASP A 24 0.81 -16.94 -1.61
CA ASP A 24 -0.49 -16.57 -2.17
C ASP A 24 -1.38 -15.91 -1.12
N ILE A 25 -2.21 -14.96 -1.55
CA ILE A 25 -3.22 -14.32 -0.70
C ILE A 25 -4.59 -14.96 -0.92
N ASP A 26 -5.15 -15.53 0.15
CA ASP A 26 -6.55 -15.92 0.21
C ASP A 26 -7.39 -14.71 0.67
N TYR A 27 -8.02 -14.02 -0.28
CA TYR A 27 -8.87 -12.86 -0.01
C TYR A 27 -10.13 -13.20 0.80
N VAL A 28 -10.63 -14.44 0.75
CA VAL A 28 -11.79 -14.85 1.56
C VAL A 28 -11.39 -14.95 3.03
N THR A 29 -10.27 -15.64 3.29
CA THR A 29 -9.73 -15.77 4.64
C THR A 29 -9.26 -14.42 5.17
N LEU A 30 -8.62 -13.58 4.35
CA LEU A 30 -8.22 -12.23 4.71
C LEU A 30 -9.41 -11.41 5.21
N LEU A 31 -10.49 -11.33 4.43
CA LEU A 31 -11.68 -10.57 4.84
C LEU A 31 -12.28 -11.12 6.13
N ARG A 32 -12.47 -12.44 6.20
CA ARG A 32 -13.05 -13.12 7.38
C ARG A 32 -12.25 -12.84 8.64
N SER A 33 -10.92 -12.91 8.55
CA SER A 33 -10.02 -12.68 9.69
C SER A 33 -9.98 -11.19 10.07
N ALA A 34 -9.91 -10.29 9.10
CA ALA A 34 -9.88 -8.85 9.33
C ALA A 34 -11.16 -8.32 10.01
N SER A 35 -12.32 -8.89 9.67
CA SER A 35 -13.61 -8.48 10.24
C SER A 35 -14.09 -9.35 11.40
N ALA A 36 -13.27 -10.27 11.92
CA ALA A 36 -13.70 -11.24 12.92
C ALA A 36 -14.19 -10.54 14.21
N GLY A 37 -15.39 -10.91 14.67
CA GLY A 37 -16.00 -10.35 15.89
C GLY A 37 -16.45 -8.88 15.78
N ARG A 38 -16.58 -8.37 14.56
CA ARG A 38 -16.94 -6.98 14.24
C ARG A 38 -18.08 -6.94 13.23
N ASP A 39 -18.79 -5.82 13.17
CA ASP A 39 -19.90 -5.63 12.23
C ASP A 39 -19.34 -5.04 10.92
N LEU A 40 -19.20 -5.87 9.88
CA LEU A 40 -18.64 -5.44 8.60
C LEU A 40 -19.62 -4.50 7.85
N VAL A 41 -19.26 -3.22 7.79
CA VAL A 41 -20.03 -2.19 7.05
C VAL A 41 -19.72 -2.25 5.55
N ARG A 42 -18.45 -2.41 5.18
CA ARG A 42 -18.01 -2.52 3.79
C ARG A 42 -16.60 -3.11 3.67
N ALA A 43 -16.37 -3.92 2.64
CA ALA A 43 -15.02 -4.24 2.17
C ALA A 43 -14.84 -3.65 0.76
N TYR A 44 -13.75 -2.94 0.54
CA TYR A 44 -13.37 -2.38 -0.75
C TYR A 44 -12.11 -3.08 -1.25
N ALA A 45 -12.06 -3.37 -2.56
CA ALA A 45 -10.85 -3.84 -3.23
C ALA A 45 -10.55 -2.92 -4.41
N TYR A 46 -9.39 -2.25 -4.36
CA TYR A 46 -8.95 -1.28 -5.35
C TYR A 46 -7.96 -1.96 -6.29
N THR A 47 -8.33 -2.09 -7.56
CA THR A 47 -7.52 -2.83 -8.54
C THR A 47 -7.75 -2.32 -9.97
N GLY A 48 -6.69 -2.29 -10.78
CA GLY A 48 -6.82 -2.01 -12.20
C GLY A 48 -7.54 -3.14 -12.95
N LEU A 49 -8.07 -2.82 -14.13
CA LEU A 49 -8.67 -3.79 -15.04
C LEU A 49 -8.17 -3.55 -16.46
N ASP A 50 -7.46 -4.49 -17.06
CA ASP A 50 -7.38 -4.59 -18.51
C ASP A 50 -8.67 -5.27 -19.01
N PRO A 51 -9.56 -4.55 -19.73
CA PRO A 51 -10.85 -5.10 -20.14
C PRO A 51 -10.70 -6.29 -21.10
N ASP A 52 -9.57 -6.44 -21.77
CA ASP A 52 -9.30 -7.58 -22.64
C ASP A 52 -8.77 -8.79 -21.87
N ASN A 53 -8.27 -8.59 -20.63
CA ASN A 53 -7.72 -9.65 -19.80
C ASN A 53 -8.81 -10.45 -19.05
N GLU A 54 -9.05 -11.69 -19.48
CA GLU A 54 -10.06 -12.57 -18.89
C GLU A 54 -9.76 -12.96 -17.44
N ASN A 55 -8.48 -13.18 -17.11
CA ASN A 55 -8.06 -13.53 -15.77
C ASN A 55 -8.34 -12.41 -14.77
N GLN A 56 -8.08 -11.15 -15.13
CA GLN A 56 -8.44 -10.00 -14.30
C GLN A 56 -9.96 -9.84 -14.13
N ARG A 57 -10.76 -9.99 -15.20
CA ARG A 57 -12.24 -9.97 -15.11
C ARG A 57 -12.78 -11.06 -14.19
N ASN A 58 -12.22 -12.26 -14.26
CA ASN A 58 -12.59 -13.38 -13.40
C ASN A 58 -12.20 -13.13 -11.94
N PHE A 59 -11.03 -12.54 -11.70
CA PHE A 59 -10.59 -12.16 -10.35
C PHE A 59 -11.49 -11.08 -9.74
N HIS A 60 -11.86 -10.04 -10.50
CA HIS A 60 -12.83 -9.03 -10.05
C HIS A 60 -14.18 -9.65 -9.72
N SER A 61 -14.66 -10.56 -10.56
CA SER A 61 -15.91 -11.31 -10.32
C SER A 61 -15.83 -12.18 -9.07
N PHE A 62 -14.68 -12.80 -8.81
CA PHE A 62 -14.43 -13.57 -7.60
C PHE A 62 -14.46 -12.69 -6.35
N LEU A 63 -13.77 -11.55 -6.33
CA LEU A 63 -13.81 -10.61 -5.21
C LEU A 63 -15.24 -10.13 -4.92
N ALA A 64 -15.98 -9.74 -5.97
CA ALA A 64 -17.36 -9.30 -5.85
C ALA A 64 -18.29 -10.35 -5.24
N ARG A 65 -18.15 -11.62 -5.66
CA ARG A 65 -18.92 -12.75 -5.10
C ARG A 65 -18.56 -13.05 -3.64
N ASN A 66 -17.36 -12.66 -3.20
CA ASN A 66 -16.85 -12.92 -1.85
C ASN A 66 -16.90 -11.68 -0.94
N GLY A 67 -17.81 -10.75 -1.20
CA GLY A 67 -18.15 -9.67 -0.26
C GLY A 67 -17.35 -8.38 -0.43
N TYR A 68 -16.47 -8.29 -1.43
CA TYR A 68 -15.78 -7.04 -1.75
C TYR A 68 -16.59 -6.19 -2.73
N LYS A 69 -16.66 -4.89 -2.46
CA LYS A 69 -16.97 -3.88 -3.48
C LYS A 69 -15.70 -3.60 -4.26
N VAL A 70 -15.63 -4.10 -5.47
CA VAL A 70 -14.50 -3.84 -6.38
C VAL A 70 -14.59 -2.42 -6.91
N VAL A 71 -13.52 -1.65 -6.75
CA VAL A 71 -13.35 -0.31 -7.32
C VAL A 71 -12.21 -0.43 -8.32
N SER A 72 -12.52 -0.20 -9.60
CA SER A 72 -11.56 -0.41 -10.68
C SER A 72 -11.46 0.76 -11.64
N LYS A 73 -10.30 0.82 -12.31
CA LYS A 73 -10.00 1.72 -13.42
C LYS A 73 -9.47 0.91 -14.58
N ASP A 74 -9.93 1.24 -15.78
CA ASP A 74 -9.44 0.62 -17.00
C ASP A 74 -7.97 0.96 -17.23
N ILE A 75 -7.15 -0.06 -17.39
CA ILE A 75 -5.74 0.06 -17.76
C ILE A 75 -5.69 0.28 -19.28
N ARG A 76 -5.73 1.54 -19.71
CA ARG A 76 -5.58 1.93 -21.12
C ARG A 76 -4.13 1.95 -21.58
N LYS A 77 -3.73 1.03 -22.46
CA LYS A 77 -2.43 1.00 -23.16
C LYS A 77 -2.27 2.23 -24.05
N TYR A 78 -1.60 3.28 -23.57
CA TYR A 78 -1.15 4.37 -24.43
C TYR A 78 0.12 3.98 -25.18
N GLY A 79 0.30 4.49 -26.40
CA GLY A 79 1.33 4.07 -27.36
C GLY A 79 2.79 4.31 -26.94
N ASP A 80 3.00 4.93 -25.78
CA ASP A 80 4.25 5.13 -25.06
C ASP A 80 4.51 4.05 -23.99
N GLY A 81 3.65 3.03 -23.89
CA GLY A 81 3.87 1.80 -23.12
C GLY A 81 3.66 1.93 -21.61
N LYS A 82 3.28 3.11 -21.11
CA LYS A 82 3.03 3.33 -19.68
C LYS A 82 1.56 3.55 -19.40
N VAL A 83 0.99 2.65 -18.63
CA VAL A 83 -0.34 2.79 -18.06
C VAL A 83 -0.22 2.57 -16.57
N LYS A 84 -0.63 3.56 -15.78
CA LYS A 84 -0.66 3.44 -14.33
C LYS A 84 -1.95 4.04 -13.83
N ALA A 85 -2.89 3.18 -13.50
CA ALA A 85 -4.08 3.57 -12.76
C ALA A 85 -3.82 3.28 -11.28
N ASN A 86 -3.18 4.23 -10.59
CA ASN A 86 -3.18 4.18 -9.14
C ASN A 86 -4.59 4.55 -8.62
N LEU A 87 -5.07 3.81 -7.63
CA LEU A 87 -6.37 3.99 -6.98
C LEU A 87 -6.25 4.54 -5.55
N ASP A 88 -5.06 5.00 -5.13
CA ASP A 88 -4.84 5.59 -3.80
C ASP A 88 -5.82 6.70 -3.48
N ILE A 89 -6.10 7.59 -4.44
CA ILE A 89 -7.01 8.73 -4.24
C ILE A 89 -8.44 8.21 -4.01
N GLU A 90 -8.90 7.26 -4.81
CA GLU A 90 -10.22 6.64 -4.63
C GLU A 90 -10.33 5.96 -3.27
N LEU A 91 -9.28 5.25 -2.84
CA LEU A 91 -9.20 4.62 -1.54
C LEU A 91 -9.33 5.64 -0.41
N VAL A 92 -8.52 6.70 -0.45
CA VAL A 92 -8.55 7.77 0.56
C VAL A 92 -9.92 8.45 0.59
N VAL A 93 -10.50 8.77 -0.57
CA VAL A 93 -11.83 9.41 -0.65
C VAL A 93 -12.92 8.52 -0.04
N ASP A 94 -12.95 7.23 -0.38
CA ASP A 94 -13.95 6.32 0.16
C ASP A 94 -13.71 6.04 1.65
N MET A 95 -12.46 6.04 2.12
CA MET A 95 -12.13 5.95 3.54
C MET A 95 -12.70 7.14 4.33
N MET A 96 -12.41 8.36 3.89
CA MET A 96 -12.91 9.60 4.52
C MET A 96 -14.44 9.69 4.51
N LYS A 97 -15.10 9.29 3.40
CA LYS A 97 -16.56 9.30 3.29
C LYS A 97 -17.23 8.28 4.20
N THR A 98 -16.59 7.12 4.40
CA THR A 98 -17.15 6.03 5.21
C THR A 98 -16.89 6.25 6.70
N ALA A 99 -15.81 6.93 7.07
CA ALA A 99 -15.31 7.12 8.45
C ALA A 99 -16.39 7.46 9.49
N ARG A 100 -17.35 8.33 9.17
CA ARG A 100 -18.44 8.73 10.10
C ARG A 100 -19.32 7.58 10.59
N ASN A 101 -19.32 6.45 9.90
CA ASN A 101 -20.13 5.26 10.24
C ASN A 101 -19.26 4.12 10.81
N LEU A 102 -17.97 4.35 11.05
CA LEU A 102 -17.01 3.33 11.44
C LEU A 102 -16.52 3.56 12.86
N ASP A 103 -16.31 2.47 13.59
CA ASP A 103 -15.46 2.46 14.76
C ASP A 103 -14.02 2.10 14.38
N ILE A 104 -13.86 1.31 13.30
CA ILE A 104 -12.57 0.80 12.83
C ILE A 104 -12.47 0.90 11.30
N ALA A 105 -11.37 1.45 10.80
CA ALA A 105 -10.96 1.37 9.40
C ALA A 105 -9.71 0.50 9.30
N ILE A 106 -9.76 -0.54 8.45
CA ILE A 106 -8.62 -1.43 8.20
C ILE A 106 -8.05 -1.11 6.83
N VAL A 107 -6.81 -0.65 6.76
CA VAL A 107 -6.07 -0.47 5.50
C VAL A 107 -5.21 -1.70 5.26
N VAL A 108 -5.45 -2.39 4.14
CA VAL A 108 -4.63 -3.52 3.72
C VAL A 108 -3.68 -3.04 2.62
N SER A 109 -2.55 -2.47 3.04
CA SER A 109 -1.46 -1.97 2.19
C SER A 109 -0.20 -1.77 3.03
N GLY A 110 0.97 -1.84 2.39
CA GLY A 110 2.26 -1.46 2.95
C GLY A 110 2.70 -0.03 2.62
N ASP A 111 1.93 0.71 1.82
CA ASP A 111 2.34 2.02 1.30
C ASP A 111 2.25 3.15 2.35
N GLY A 112 3.38 3.83 2.58
CA GLY A 112 3.50 4.96 3.50
C GLY A 112 2.67 6.18 3.11
N ASP A 113 2.28 6.31 1.85
CA ASP A 113 1.49 7.43 1.35
C ASP A 113 0.07 7.47 1.95
N PHE A 114 -0.40 6.38 2.55
CA PHE A 114 -1.67 6.35 3.29
C PHE A 114 -1.58 6.94 4.70
N ALA A 115 -0.39 7.18 5.25
CA ALA A 115 -0.23 7.67 6.62
C ALA A 115 -0.97 8.99 6.91
N PRO A 116 -0.98 10.01 6.02
CA PRO A 116 -1.79 11.22 6.22
C PRO A 116 -3.29 10.93 6.29
N ALA A 117 -3.79 9.99 5.48
CA ALA A 117 -5.20 9.63 5.47
C ALA A 117 -5.60 8.87 6.74
N ILE A 118 -4.73 7.99 7.26
CA ILE A 118 -4.92 7.35 8.56
C ILE A 118 -5.03 8.38 9.67
N ARG A 119 -4.12 9.37 9.74
CA ARG A 119 -4.20 10.45 10.75
C ARG A 119 -5.52 11.20 10.68
N ALA A 120 -5.94 11.60 9.48
CA ALA A 120 -7.19 12.33 9.29
C ALA A 120 -8.42 11.52 9.75
N VAL A 121 -8.43 10.20 9.51
CA VAL A 121 -9.52 9.31 9.96
C VAL A 121 -9.48 9.08 11.47
N GLN A 122 -8.30 9.00 12.07
CA GLN A 122 -8.12 8.94 13.53
C GLN A 122 -8.63 10.21 14.22
N GLU A 123 -8.39 11.39 13.64
CA GLU A 123 -8.92 12.67 14.14
C GLU A 123 -10.46 12.71 14.12
N MET A 124 -11.11 11.89 13.29
CA MET A 124 -12.56 11.71 13.28
C MET A 124 -13.07 10.73 14.36
N GLY A 125 -12.17 10.18 15.19
CA GLY A 125 -12.49 9.25 16.27
C GLY A 125 -12.51 7.77 15.85
N VAL A 126 -12.08 7.45 14.62
CA VAL A 126 -12.06 6.08 14.09
C VAL A 126 -10.70 5.43 14.35
N ARG A 127 -10.68 4.22 14.91
CA ARG A 127 -9.42 3.47 15.04
C ARG A 127 -8.96 2.97 13.68
N CYS A 128 -7.68 3.16 13.37
CA CYS A 128 -7.10 2.71 12.10
C CYS A 128 -6.14 1.55 12.32
N GLU A 129 -6.43 0.42 11.69
CA GLU A 129 -5.58 -0.76 11.70
C GLU A 129 -4.94 -0.97 10.33
N VAL A 130 -3.73 -1.49 10.31
CA VAL A 130 -2.99 -1.81 9.09
C VAL A 130 -2.72 -3.31 9.04
N ILE A 131 -2.99 -3.92 7.89
CA ILE A 131 -2.66 -5.31 7.60
C ILE A 131 -1.76 -5.34 6.37
N SER A 132 -0.54 -5.87 6.50
CA SER A 132 0.37 -6.02 5.36
C SER A 132 1.52 -6.98 5.70
N PHE A 133 2.42 -7.22 4.75
CA PHE A 133 3.68 -7.91 4.99
C PHE A 133 4.64 -6.99 5.72
N ARG A 134 5.13 -7.38 6.91
CA ARG A 134 6.01 -6.52 7.71
C ARG A 134 7.28 -6.10 6.96
N GLY A 135 7.85 -7.00 6.14
CA GLY A 135 9.03 -6.71 5.32
C GLY A 135 8.81 -5.72 4.18
N ASN A 136 7.55 -5.44 3.82
CA ASN A 136 7.16 -4.60 2.68
C ASN A 136 6.24 -3.44 3.11
N THR A 137 6.30 -3.06 4.39
CA THR A 137 5.49 -1.97 4.96
C THR A 137 6.38 -0.82 5.39
N SER A 138 6.01 0.41 5.03
CA SER A 138 6.67 1.63 5.51
C SER A 138 6.63 1.74 7.04
N SER A 139 7.74 2.17 7.65
CA SER A 139 7.81 2.45 9.08
C SER A 139 6.78 3.47 9.53
N ASP A 140 6.56 4.51 8.72
CA ASP A 140 5.64 5.60 9.02
C ASP A 140 4.18 5.11 9.07
N LEU A 141 3.85 4.12 8.22
CA LEU A 141 2.54 3.50 8.19
C LEU A 141 2.32 2.60 9.42
N ILE A 142 3.36 1.88 9.85
CA ILE A 142 3.31 1.08 11.08
C ILE A 142 3.18 1.98 12.31
N GLU A 143 3.92 3.08 12.36
CA GLU A 143 3.94 4.01 13.49
C GLU A 143 2.60 4.73 13.68
N VAL A 144 1.95 5.13 12.58
CA VAL A 144 0.68 5.85 12.64
C VAL A 144 -0.52 4.94 12.95
N ALA A 145 -0.44 3.65 12.65
CA ALA A 145 -1.53 2.71 12.87
C ALA A 145 -1.79 2.46 14.37
N ASP A 146 -3.06 2.38 14.77
CA ASP A 146 -3.45 1.94 16.12
C ASP A 146 -3.13 0.46 16.36
N LEU A 147 -3.06 -0.32 15.29
CA LEU A 147 -2.68 -1.72 15.30
C LEU A 147 -2.09 -2.09 13.93
N PHE A 148 -0.90 -2.68 13.93
CA PHE A 148 -0.34 -3.35 12.77
C PHE A 148 -0.44 -4.86 12.93
N THR A 149 -0.97 -5.55 11.93
CA THR A 149 -1.00 -7.01 11.86
C THR A 149 -0.23 -7.49 10.65
N ASP A 150 0.73 -8.38 10.86
CA ASP A 150 1.40 -9.04 9.74
C ASP A 150 0.41 -10.02 9.08
N ILE A 151 0.19 -9.88 7.78
CA ILE A 151 -0.76 -10.68 7.02
C ILE A 151 -0.46 -12.19 7.11
N THR A 152 0.81 -12.57 7.30
CA THR A 152 1.21 -13.97 7.49
C THR A 152 0.64 -14.58 8.78
N GLN A 153 0.29 -13.75 9.78
CA GLN A 153 -0.32 -14.21 11.04
C GLN A 153 -1.82 -14.45 10.92
N LEU A 154 -2.47 -13.79 9.96
CA LEU A 154 -3.87 -14.06 9.60
C LEU A 154 -4.01 -15.42 8.91
N ALA A 155 -2.88 -15.97 8.48
CA ALA A 155 -2.72 -17.29 7.90
C ALA A 155 -2.08 -18.26 8.92
N LYS A 156 -2.90 -18.91 9.73
CA LYS A 156 -2.73 -20.38 9.77
C LYS A 156 -3.13 -20.86 8.36
N VAL A 157 -2.13 -20.84 7.48
CA VAL A 157 -2.16 -21.39 6.13
C VAL A 157 -2.77 -22.79 6.23
N GLU A 158 -4.03 -22.95 5.81
CA GLU A 158 -4.60 -24.29 5.65
C GLU A 158 -3.83 -24.96 4.50
N LYS A 159 -2.90 -25.86 4.86
CA LYS A 159 -2.44 -26.88 3.93
C LYS A 159 -3.62 -27.81 3.64
N GLY A 160 -4.40 -27.46 2.63
CA GLY A 160 -5.34 -28.37 1.98
C GLY A 160 -6.81 -28.01 2.16
N SER A 161 -7.31 -27.11 1.31
CA SER A 161 -8.62 -27.28 0.71
C SER A 161 -8.57 -26.80 -0.73
N ARG A 162 -8.77 -27.73 -1.68
CA ARG A 162 -8.75 -27.51 -3.14
C ARG A 162 -10.00 -26.76 -3.62
N SER A 163 -10.38 -25.65 -2.97
CA SER A 163 -11.60 -24.91 -3.32
C SER A 163 -11.44 -23.40 -3.51
N GLY A 164 -10.29 -22.81 -3.20
CA GLY A 164 -9.95 -21.45 -3.62
C GLY A 164 -9.09 -21.55 -4.88
N ARG A 165 -9.56 -21.00 -6.01
CA ARG A 165 -8.75 -20.89 -7.24
C ARG A 165 -7.43 -20.22 -6.86
N ARG A 166 -6.33 -20.96 -6.96
CA ARG A 166 -4.97 -20.42 -6.77
C ARG A 166 -4.79 -19.32 -7.81
N VAL A 167 -4.33 -18.17 -7.37
CA VAL A 167 -4.01 -17.03 -8.23
C VAL A 167 -2.61 -17.19 -8.87
N ALA A 168 -2.05 -18.41 -8.82
CA ALA A 168 -0.62 -18.67 -8.97
C ALA A 168 -0.22 -19.44 -10.24
N GLU A 169 -1.09 -19.55 -11.26
CA GLU A 169 -0.72 -20.28 -12.49
C GLU A 169 -0.55 -19.39 -13.73
N ASP A 170 -1.00 -18.12 -13.71
CA ASP A 170 -0.83 -17.17 -14.83
C ASP A 170 -0.17 -15.86 -14.33
N ASP A 171 1.08 -15.97 -13.89
CA ASP A 171 1.88 -14.90 -13.26
C ASP A 171 2.13 -13.65 -14.13
N GLU A 172 1.88 -13.73 -15.44
CA GLU A 172 2.05 -12.61 -16.39
C GLU A 172 0.74 -11.85 -16.70
N ASP A 173 -0.43 -12.42 -16.41
CA ASP A 173 -1.72 -11.85 -16.81
C ASP A 173 -2.34 -10.93 -15.74
N LEU A 174 -1.98 -11.14 -14.47
CA LEU A 174 -2.37 -10.25 -13.38
C LEU A 174 -1.33 -9.14 -13.16
N SER A 175 -0.14 -9.29 -13.74
CA SER A 175 1.04 -8.42 -13.54
C SER A 175 1.13 -7.26 -14.53
N MET A 176 0.05 -6.52 -14.76
CA MET A 176 0.12 -5.28 -15.55
C MET A 176 0.02 -4.02 -14.66
N THR A 177 0.09 -4.20 -13.34
CA THR A 177 0.18 -3.12 -12.35
C THR A 177 1.63 -2.67 -12.11
N GLU A 178 2.54 -2.73 -13.09
CA GLU A 178 3.92 -2.24 -12.90
C GLU A 178 3.90 -0.72 -12.61
N VAL A 179 3.88 -0.44 -11.32
CA VAL A 179 4.17 0.85 -10.70
C VAL A 179 5.70 0.93 -10.73
N PRO A 180 6.34 1.71 -11.63
CA PRO A 180 7.74 2.05 -11.41
C PRO A 180 7.82 2.67 -10.01
N ASP A 181 8.84 2.25 -9.25
CA ASP A 181 9.14 2.78 -7.93
C ASP A 181 9.00 4.30 -7.96
N LYS A 182 8.28 4.85 -6.99
CA LYS A 182 8.45 6.28 -6.67
C LYS A 182 9.90 6.43 -6.24
N GLN A 183 10.74 6.96 -7.13
CA GLN A 183 12.03 7.48 -6.71
C GLN A 183 11.75 8.59 -5.70
N THR A 184 11.89 8.27 -4.41
CA THR A 184 12.00 9.27 -3.36
C THR A 184 13.37 9.89 -3.49
N GLU A 185 13.48 10.98 -4.24
CA GLU A 185 14.66 11.84 -4.15
C GLU A 185 14.70 12.44 -2.74
N GLY A 186 15.51 11.82 -1.89
CA GLY A 186 15.73 12.21 -0.50
C GLY A 186 17.19 12.14 -0.10
N THR A 187 18.13 12.47 -0.99
CA THR A 187 19.54 12.66 -0.62
C THR A 187 19.76 14.08 -0.09
N GLY A 188 19.27 14.33 1.13
CA GLY A 188 19.71 15.45 1.95
C GLY A 188 21.12 15.17 2.49
N ALA A 189 22.13 15.32 1.63
CA ALA A 189 23.54 15.25 2.02
C ALA A 189 23.83 16.26 3.14
N GLY A 190 24.31 15.75 4.27
CA GLY A 190 24.74 16.54 5.41
C GLY A 190 25.78 17.58 5.01
N ARG A 191 25.43 18.87 5.09
CA ARG A 191 26.37 19.97 4.98
C ARG A 191 27.26 20.00 6.23
N GLY A 192 28.53 19.69 6.01
CA GLY A 192 29.59 19.72 7.00
C GLY A 192 29.71 21.09 7.68
N ARG A 193 29.92 21.04 9.00
CA ARG A 193 30.31 22.19 9.83
C ARG A 193 31.72 22.64 9.44
N GLY A 194 31.83 23.76 8.72
CA GLY A 194 33.10 24.46 8.53
C GLY A 194 33.58 25.07 9.84
N ARG A 195 34.67 24.52 10.41
CA ARG A 195 35.47 25.21 11.44
C ARG A 195 36.50 26.08 10.72
N GLY A 196 36.36 27.39 10.86
CA GLY A 196 37.35 28.37 10.43
C GLY A 196 38.66 28.22 11.20
N ARG A 197 39.77 28.27 10.47
CA ARG A 197 41.11 28.49 11.01
C ARG A 197 41.81 29.49 10.10
N MET A 198 41.98 30.72 10.58
CA MET A 198 42.74 31.77 9.89
C MET A 198 44.23 31.39 9.78
N PRO A 199 44.91 31.68 8.66
CA PRO A 199 46.37 31.72 8.63
C PRO A 199 46.88 33.13 8.98
N ARG A 200 47.92 33.16 9.83
CA ARG A 200 48.67 34.36 10.18
C ARG A 200 49.51 34.85 9.00
N ARG A 201 49.57 36.17 8.86
CA ARG A 201 50.46 36.93 7.95
C ARG A 201 51.91 36.78 8.40
N ASP A 202 52.83 36.71 7.44
CA ASP A 202 54.18 37.28 7.57
C ASP A 202 54.64 37.86 6.21
N ALA A 203 55.52 38.86 6.31
CA ALA A 203 55.79 40.00 5.42
C ALA A 203 56.36 39.74 3.99
N GLU A 204 56.15 40.75 3.13
CA GLU A 204 56.82 40.98 1.83
C GLU A 204 58.35 41.28 1.97
N PRO A 205 59.12 41.33 0.85
CA PRO A 205 59.24 42.58 0.12
C PRO A 205 59.19 42.46 -1.42
N VAL A 206 58.99 43.63 -2.04
CA VAL A 206 58.62 43.91 -3.44
C VAL A 206 59.83 44.11 -4.35
N ALA A 207 59.72 43.52 -5.56
CA ALA A 207 60.27 43.85 -6.91
C ALA A 207 61.65 44.51 -7.11
N ALA A 208 62.42 43.96 -8.07
CA ALA A 208 62.66 44.58 -9.40
C ALA A 208 63.80 43.84 -10.15
N SER A 209 63.57 43.50 -11.42
CA SER A 209 64.64 43.31 -12.41
C SER A 209 64.15 43.89 -13.73
N GLY A 210 64.99 44.74 -14.32
CA GLY A 210 64.80 45.28 -15.67
C GLY A 210 65.10 44.28 -16.77
#